data_AF-A0A133YUW0-F1
#
_entry.id   AF-A0A133YUW0-F1
#
_cell.length_a   1.000
_cell.length_b   1.000
_cell.length_c   1.000
_cell.angle_alpha   90.00
_cell.angle_beta   90.00
_cell.angle_gamma   90.00
#
_symmetry.space_group_name_H-M   'P 1'
#
loop_
_entity.id
_entity.type
_entity.pdbx_description
1 polymer ?
#
loop_
_entity_poly.entity_id
_entity_poly.type
_entity_poly.pdbx_seq_one_letter_code
_entity_poly.pdbx_strand_id
1 'polypeptide(L)'
;MLASACTVDETEYTGKLNIEFTQWNPEWTDHLFILVSPLEQKDKIIKQVKVVSKTVNSVELNPGNYYILIKADNNDFTPHIIRYVQVQIGKTENVEI
;
A
#
# COMPACT_ATOMS: atom_id res chain seq x y z
N MET A 1 -2.38 -39.46 21.93
CA MET A 1 -2.12 -38.09 22.41
C MET A 1 -2.58 -37.14 21.34
N LEU A 2 -3.63 -36.39 21.62
CA LEU A 2 -4.17 -35.36 20.73
C LEU A 2 -3.21 -34.17 20.78
N ALA A 3 -2.38 -33.99 19.75
CA ALA A 3 -1.74 -32.70 19.53
C ALA A 3 -2.83 -31.78 18.99
N SER A 4 -3.37 -30.96 19.90
CA SER A 4 -4.26 -29.86 19.57
C SER A 4 -3.55 -28.96 18.57
N ALA A 5 -3.89 -29.10 17.29
CA ALA A 5 -3.64 -28.04 16.33
C ALA A 5 -4.57 -26.90 16.73
N CYS A 6 -4.07 -25.99 17.56
CA CYS A 6 -4.63 -24.65 17.58
C CYS A 6 -4.37 -24.11 16.17
N THR A 7 -5.34 -24.28 15.28
CA THR A 7 -5.58 -23.31 14.22
C THR A 7 -5.81 -22.01 14.98
N VAL A 8 -4.72 -21.29 15.23
CA VAL A 8 -4.82 -19.87 15.47
C VAL A 8 -5.52 -19.41 14.21
N ASP A 9 -6.83 -19.15 14.32
CA ASP A 9 -7.46 -18.20 13.44
C ASP A 9 -6.53 -17.00 13.50
N GLU A 10 -5.68 -16.87 12.48
CA GLU A 10 -5.03 -15.63 12.16
C GLU A 10 -6.20 -14.69 11.85
N THR A 11 -6.83 -14.17 12.90
CA THR A 11 -7.35 -12.81 12.86
C THR A 11 -6.13 -12.00 12.46
N GLU A 12 -5.93 -11.87 11.15
CA GLU A 12 -4.88 -11.10 10.54
C GLU A 12 -5.05 -9.70 11.14
N TYR A 13 -4.26 -9.42 12.17
CA TYR A 13 -4.27 -8.14 12.87
C TYR A 13 -3.60 -7.13 11.95
N THR A 14 -4.29 -6.83 10.85
CA THR A 14 -3.84 -5.93 9.81
C THR A 14 -4.01 -4.50 10.31
N GLY A 15 -3.14 -3.63 9.82
CA GLY A 15 -3.41 -2.22 9.78
C GLY A 15 -3.93 -1.83 8.40
N LYS A 16 -4.40 -0.59 8.31
CA LYS A 16 -4.88 0.00 7.06
C LYS A 16 -3.98 1.15 6.66
N LEU A 17 -3.60 1.18 5.39
CA LEU A 17 -2.88 2.28 4.76
C LEU A 17 -3.81 2.97 3.77
N ASN A 18 -4.08 4.24 3.99
CA ASN A 18 -4.82 5.10 3.08
C ASN A 18 -3.84 6.01 2.34
N ILE A 19 -3.98 6.10 1.03
CA ILE A 19 -3.17 6.96 0.19
C ILE A 19 -4.11 7.94 -0.51
N GLU A 20 -3.92 9.22 -0.21
CA GLU A 20 -4.77 10.31 -0.67
C GLU A 20 -3.96 11.26 -1.56
N PHE A 21 -4.47 11.50 -2.77
CA PHE A 21 -3.88 12.44 -3.71
C PHE A 21 -4.47 13.83 -3.44
N THR A 22 -3.69 14.69 -2.78
CA THR A 22 -4.09 16.06 -2.44
C THR A 22 -4.06 16.98 -3.65
N GLN A 23 -3.23 16.65 -4.65
CA GLN A 23 -3.21 17.27 -5.96
C GLN A 23 -3.47 16.20 -7.01
N TRP A 24 -4.57 16.30 -7.75
CA TRP A 24 -4.94 15.32 -8.78
C TRP A 24 -4.73 15.90 -10.18
N ASN A 25 -3.87 15.28 -10.98
CA ASN A 25 -3.83 15.49 -12.42
C ASN A 25 -4.77 14.48 -13.10
N PRO A 26 -5.79 14.91 -13.89
CA PRO A 26 -6.63 14.01 -14.66
C PRO A 26 -5.89 13.02 -15.57
N GLU A 27 -4.70 13.38 -16.06
CA GLU A 27 -3.85 12.50 -16.91
C GLU A 27 -3.31 11.28 -16.16
N TRP A 28 -3.34 11.28 -14.83
CA TRP A 28 -2.94 10.15 -13.98
C TRP A 28 -4.00 9.06 -13.88
N THR A 29 -5.26 9.38 -14.19
CA THR A 29 -6.39 8.45 -14.09
C THR A 29 -6.08 7.18 -14.88
N ASP A 30 -6.19 6.01 -14.25
CA ASP A 30 -5.91 4.71 -14.86
C ASP A 30 -4.47 4.45 -15.32
N HIS A 31 -3.56 5.39 -15.08
CA HIS A 31 -2.15 5.29 -15.48
C HIS A 31 -1.21 5.09 -14.28
N LEU A 32 -1.66 5.36 -13.04
CA LEU A 32 -0.81 5.19 -11.86
C LEU A 32 -0.99 3.86 -11.15
N PHE A 33 0.12 3.37 -10.61
CA PHE A 33 0.19 2.23 -9.73
C PHE A 33 0.85 2.63 -8.42
N ILE A 34 0.21 2.25 -7.32
CA ILE A 34 0.79 2.25 -5.98
C ILE A 34 1.43 0.88 -5.77
N LEU A 35 2.73 0.86 -5.56
CA LEU A 35 3.50 -0.32 -5.22
C LEU A 35 3.92 -0.24 -3.76
N VAL A 36 3.69 -1.32 -3.03
CA VAL A 36 4.08 -1.44 -1.63
C VAL A 36 5.10 -2.57 -1.50
N SER A 37 6.24 -2.25 -0.90
CA SER A 37 7.30 -3.20 -0.57
C SER A 37 7.69 -3.07 0.91
N PRO A 38 8.12 -4.14 1.59
CA PRO A 38 8.75 -4.02 2.90
C PRO A 38 9.99 -3.11 2.81
N LEU A 39 10.22 -2.28 3.83
CA LEU A 39 11.32 -1.30 3.83
C LEU A 39 12.70 -1.96 3.61
N GLU A 40 12.92 -3.12 4.21
CA GLU A 40 14.16 -3.92 4.12
C GLU A 40 14.32 -4.65 2.78
N GLN A 41 13.25 -4.74 1.97
CA GLN A 41 13.22 -5.49 0.71
C GLN A 41 12.48 -4.66 -0.37
N LYS A 42 13.01 -3.48 -0.71
CA LYS A 42 12.36 -2.52 -1.61
C LYS A 42 12.00 -3.10 -3.00
N ASP A 43 12.79 -4.06 -3.49
CA ASP A 43 12.55 -4.73 -4.78
C ASP A 43 11.42 -5.76 -4.73
N LYS A 44 10.98 -6.17 -3.53
CA LYS A 44 9.91 -7.14 -3.34
C LYS A 44 8.56 -6.45 -3.18
N ILE A 45 7.84 -6.31 -4.29
CA ILE A 45 6.47 -5.80 -4.32
C ILE A 45 5.54 -6.85 -3.67
N ILE A 46 4.90 -6.49 -2.56
CA ILE A 46 3.92 -7.33 -1.86
C ILE A 46 2.48 -6.91 -2.14
N LYS A 47 2.27 -5.67 -2.60
CA LYS A 47 0.97 -5.17 -3.06
C LYS A 47 1.15 -4.21 -4.22
N GLN A 48 0.26 -4.30 -5.19
CA GLN A 48 0.15 -3.37 -6.30
C GLN A 48 -1.32 -2.97 -6.44
N VAL A 49 -1.59 -1.67 -6.46
CA VAL A 49 -2.94 -1.12 -6.60
C VAL A 49 -2.96 -0.14 -7.76
N LYS A 50 -3.91 -0.32 -8.67
CA LYS A 50 -4.16 0.61 -9.77
C LYS A 50 -4.97 1.80 -9.24
N VAL A 51 -4.50 3.01 -9.46
CA VAL A 51 -5.20 4.23 -9.06
C VAL A 51 -6.26 4.56 -10.09
N VAL A 52 -7.52 4.51 -9.68
CA VAL A 52 -8.67 4.72 -10.58
C VAL A 52 -9.28 6.11 -10.48
N SER A 53 -9.03 6.85 -9.40
CA SER A 53 -9.46 8.25 -9.27
C SER A 53 -8.78 8.96 -8.09
N LYS A 54 -9.10 10.25 -7.91
CA LYS A 54 -8.71 11.09 -6.76
C LYS A 54 -9.16 10.58 -5.38
N THR A 55 -9.97 9.53 -5.32
CA THR A 55 -10.44 8.95 -4.07
C THR A 55 -9.31 8.36 -3.25
N VAL A 56 -9.52 8.24 -1.94
CA VAL A 56 -8.61 7.52 -1.04
C VAL A 56 -8.42 6.08 -1.53
N ASN A 57 -7.16 5.70 -1.74
CA ASN A 57 -6.77 4.33 -2.09
C ASN A 57 -6.37 3.61 -0.80
N SER A 58 -7.19 2.67 -0.35
CA SER A 58 -6.94 1.92 0.88
C SER A 58 -6.31 0.55 0.62
N VAL A 59 -5.33 0.18 1.45
CA VAL A 59 -4.64 -1.10 1.41
C VAL A 59 -4.55 -1.67 2.82
N GLU A 60 -5.00 -2.90 3.01
CA GLU A 60 -4.76 -3.66 4.23
C GLU A 60 -3.39 -4.33 4.16
N LEU A 61 -2.61 -4.16 5.22
CA LEU A 61 -1.23 -4.63 5.34
C LEU A 61 -1.01 -5.15 6.76
N ASN A 62 -0.17 -6.16 6.89
CA ASN A 62 0.34 -6.53 8.21
C ASN A 62 1.11 -5.36 8.83
N PRO A 63 1.26 -5.32 10.16
CA PRO A 63 2.06 -4.29 10.81
C PRO A 63 3.51 -4.37 10.36
N GLY A 64 4.13 -3.23 10.11
CA GLY A 64 5.51 -3.18 9.64
C GLY A 64 5.89 -1.86 8.99
N ASN A 65 7.15 -1.77 8.57
CA ASN A 65 7.69 -0.61 7.86
C ASN A 65 7.67 -0.88 6.36
N TYR A 66 7.11 0.05 5.61
CA TYR A 66 6.89 -0.09 4.18
C TYR A 66 7.50 1.07 3.39
N TYR A 67 7.98 0.70 2.21
CA TYR A 67 8.35 1.57 1.12
C TYR A 67 7.19 1.59 0.12
N ILE A 68 6.68 2.78 -0.16
CA ILE A 68 5.62 3.00 -1.15
C ILE A 68 6.24 3.72 -2.35
N LEU A 69 6.03 3.16 -3.53
CA LEU A 69 6.39 3.77 -4.80
C LEU A 69 5.12 3.98 -5.63
N ILE A 70 4.82 5.22 -5.98
CA ILE A 70 3.76 5.55 -6.94
C ILE A 70 4.40 5.83 -8.28
N LYS A 71 4.02 5.05 -9.30
CA LYS A 71 4.57 5.16 -10.65
C LYS A 71 3.53 5.12 -11.76
N ALA A 72 3.83 5.75 -12.89
CA ALA A 72 3.02 5.66 -14.11
C ALA A 72 3.30 4.36 -14.87
N ASP A 73 2.40 4.00 -15.79
CA ASP A 73 2.68 3.05 -16.84
C ASP A 73 3.73 3.58 -17.84
N ASN A 74 4.34 2.66 -18.58
CA ASN A 74 5.57 2.84 -19.35
C ASN A 74 5.51 3.87 -20.50
N ASN A 75 4.40 4.61 -20.67
CA ASN A 75 4.19 5.57 -21.76
C ASN A 75 4.22 7.06 -21.33
N ASP A 76 4.63 7.30 -20.08
CA ASP A 76 4.91 8.61 -19.46
C ASP A 76 3.70 9.54 -19.31
N PHE A 77 3.01 9.42 -18.15
CA PHE A 77 2.21 10.48 -17.52
C PHE A 77 2.51 10.55 -16.02
N THR A 78 3.65 11.18 -15.72
CA THR A 78 4.67 10.89 -14.71
C THR A 78 4.26 11.02 -13.24
N PRO A 79 4.36 9.93 -12.48
CA PRO A 79 4.89 10.01 -11.12
C PRO A 79 6.01 9.00 -10.87
N HIS A 80 6.90 9.42 -9.98
CA HIS A 80 7.91 8.62 -9.31
C HIS A 80 7.98 9.16 -7.89
N ILE A 81 6.99 8.79 -7.08
CA ILE A 81 6.81 9.35 -5.74
C ILE A 81 7.13 8.26 -4.73
N ILE A 82 8.02 8.60 -3.79
CA ILE A 82 8.47 7.69 -2.74
C ILE A 82 7.92 8.17 -1.40
N ARG A 83 7.36 7.24 -0.63
CA ARG A 83 6.96 7.44 0.76
C ARG A 83 7.39 6.27 1.62
N TYR A 84 7.55 6.56 2.90
CA TYR A 84 7.87 5.59 3.94
C TYR A 84 6.78 5.65 4.99
N VAL A 85 6.21 4.51 5.35
CA VAL A 85 5.12 4.45 6.33
C VAL A 85 5.34 3.28 7.28
N GLN A 86 4.94 3.47 8.54
CA GLN A 86 4.86 2.39 9.51
C GLN A 86 3.38 2.07 9.75
N VAL A 87 2.95 0.86 9.39
CA VAL A 87 1.60 0.37 9.63
C VAL A 87 1.55 -0.34 10.98
N GLN A 88 0.52 -0.04 11.78
CA GLN A 88 0.31 -0.61 13.11
C GLN A 88 -1.00 -1.40 13.17
N ILE A 89 -1.05 -2.42 14.05
CA ILE A 89 -2.23 -3.26 14.27
C ILE A 89 -3.45 -2.40 14.57
N GLY A 90 -4.55 -2.60 13.82
CA GLY A 90 -5.84 -1.96 14.09
C GLY A 90 -5.85 -0.44 13.89
N LYS A 91 -4.79 0.14 13.32
CA LYS A 91 -4.71 1.58 13.00
C LYS A 91 -4.88 1.82 11.51
N THR A 92 -5.36 3.02 11.20
CA THR A 92 -5.37 3.55 9.84
C THR A 92 -4.31 4.63 9.73
N GLU A 93 -3.31 4.40 8.89
CA GLU A 93 -2.26 5.35 8.55
C GLU A 93 -2.66 6.05 7.25
N ASN A 94 -2.60 7.38 7.23
CA ASN A 94 -2.90 8.17 6.03
C ASN A 94 -1.61 8.75 5.46
N VAL A 95 -1.42 8.63 4.16
CA VAL A 95 -0.30 9.19 3.42
C VAL A 95 -0.85 10.13 2.35
N GLU A 96 -0.54 11.40 2.50
CA GLU A 96 -0.89 12.45 1.54
C GLU A 96 0.19 12.58 0.47
N ILE A 97 -0.28 12.69 -0.78
CA ILE A 97 0.52 12.75 -2.01
C ILE A 97 0.25 14.04 -2.76
#